data_AF-A0A957UW38-F1
#
_entry.id   AF-A0A957UW38-F1
#
_cell.length_a   1.000
_cell.length_b   1.000
_cell.length_c   1.000
_cell.angle_alpha   90.00
_cell.angle_beta   90.00
_cell.angle_gamma   90.00
#
_symmetry.space_group_name_H-M   'P 1'
#
loop_
_entity.id
_entity.type
_entity.pdbx_description
1 polymer ?
#
loop_
_entity_poly.entity_id
_entity_poly.type
_entity_poly.pdbx_seq_one_letter_code
_entity_poly.pdbx_strand_id
1 'polypeptide(L)'
;MLRKEGNRLIREFDSEQIWIEPWGANSLRVRVTQARTMPMPDEEWALLPPAAPGAAITIDGGEATITNGKISASLTAAGKIVFLNQHGEVLLEEYHRNRRAAMEAFNSTIAGKSTETKPDYLRAFVSALEVDAREFSPILGGDYELTARFESNPGEKLFGMGQYQQPHLNIKGCTLELAHRNSQASVPFVLSSLGYGFLWHNPAIGKVTFGTNVTEWYAQSTDILDYWISAGDTPAEIEEAYARATGTVPMMPDYAMGFWQCKLRYRTQEELLAVAREYKRRGLPISVIVADFFHWPNQGDWKFDAEYWPDPKAMVNELKEMGIELMVSIWPTVEESSENYQEMVEKGYLIRADRGNRMMLSEAALYDATHPGARAYVWSKARRNYYADGIKIFWLDEAEPEYSHYHFDLHRYHLGPDVRIGNIYPALSARCFYEG
;
A
#
# COMPACT_ATOMS: atom_id res chain seq x y z
N MET A 1 22.58 19.91 -10.32
CA MET A 1 22.45 21.07 -9.40
C MET A 1 21.87 20.60 -8.09
N LEU A 2 22.46 21.01 -6.97
CA LEU A 2 21.92 20.80 -5.63
C LEU A 2 21.37 22.13 -5.10
N ARG A 3 20.19 22.10 -4.49
CA ARG A 3 19.62 23.27 -3.82
C ARG A 3 18.76 22.88 -2.63
N LYS A 4 18.56 23.84 -1.73
CA LYS A 4 17.61 23.78 -0.64
C LYS A 4 16.38 24.61 -0.99
N GLU A 5 15.19 24.05 -0.76
CA GLU A 5 13.91 24.77 -0.88
C GLU A 5 13.08 24.48 0.38
N GLY A 6 12.95 25.48 1.28
CA GLY A 6 12.36 25.24 2.59
C GLY A 6 13.13 24.16 3.37
N ASN A 7 12.44 23.08 3.76
CA ASN A 7 13.02 21.91 4.42
C ASN A 7 13.33 20.74 3.46
N ARG A 8 13.29 20.99 2.15
CA ARG A 8 13.56 19.99 1.12
C ARG A 8 14.95 20.17 0.53
N LEU A 9 15.67 19.06 0.40
CA LEU A 9 16.87 18.94 -0.42
C LEU A 9 16.46 18.49 -1.83
N ILE A 10 16.90 19.24 -2.84
CA ILE A 10 16.60 18.96 -4.25
C ILE A 10 17.89 18.74 -5.01
N ARG A 11 17.92 17.68 -5.83
CA ARG A 11 18.93 17.47 -6.88
C ARG A 11 18.26 17.36 -8.24
N GLU A 12 18.80 18.09 -9.20
CA GLU A 12 18.43 17.99 -10.62
C GLU A 12 19.66 17.64 -11.44
N PHE A 13 19.58 16.59 -12.26
CA PHE A 13 20.64 16.22 -13.18
C PHE A 13 20.02 15.61 -14.44
N ASP A 14 20.25 16.24 -15.59
CA ASP A 14 19.61 15.86 -16.86
C ASP A 14 18.08 15.82 -16.72
N SER A 15 17.44 14.68 -16.99
CA SER A 15 15.99 14.48 -16.78
C SER A 15 15.62 14.06 -15.34
N GLU A 16 16.59 13.70 -14.50
CA GLU A 16 16.34 13.21 -13.15
C GLU A 16 16.12 14.37 -12.17
N GLN A 17 15.02 14.29 -11.41
CA GLN A 17 14.74 15.16 -10.27
C GLN A 17 14.59 14.32 -9.00
N ILE A 18 15.33 14.66 -7.95
CA ILE A 18 15.30 14.00 -6.64
C ILE A 18 14.87 15.02 -5.58
N TRP A 19 13.84 14.71 -4.82
CA TRP A 19 13.40 15.46 -3.63
C TRP A 19 13.56 14.59 -2.39
N ILE A 20 14.24 15.12 -1.37
CA ILE A 20 14.33 14.50 -0.04
C ILE A 20 13.85 15.53 0.99
N GLU A 21 12.86 15.19 1.79
CA GLU A 21 12.28 16.09 2.79
C GLU A 21 11.87 15.37 4.07
N PRO A 22 11.83 16.06 5.23
CA PRO A 22 11.35 15.45 6.47
C PRO A 22 9.86 15.14 6.37
N TRP A 23 9.46 13.95 6.82
CA TRP A 23 8.07 13.52 6.81
C TRP A 23 7.68 12.82 8.11
N GLY A 24 7.52 13.62 9.16
CA GLY A 24 7.42 13.15 10.55
C GLY A 24 8.78 13.14 11.26
N ALA A 25 8.76 12.97 12.59
CA ALA A 25 9.99 12.91 13.38
C ALA A 25 10.81 11.66 13.01
N ASN A 26 12.13 11.81 12.87
CA ASN A 26 13.05 10.72 12.53
C ASN A 26 12.79 10.05 11.19
N SER A 27 12.14 10.75 10.25
CA SER A 27 11.74 10.18 8.96
C SER A 27 11.99 11.11 7.78
N LEU A 28 12.25 10.52 6.62
CA LEU A 28 12.41 11.21 5.35
C LEU A 28 11.49 10.60 4.31
N ARG A 29 10.93 11.43 3.43
CA ARG A 29 10.31 11.00 2.17
C ARG A 29 11.26 11.29 1.03
N VAL A 30 11.42 10.33 0.13
CA VAL A 30 12.24 10.47 -1.08
C VAL A 30 11.36 10.28 -2.30
N ARG A 31 11.41 11.26 -3.19
CA ARG A 31 10.71 11.24 -4.48
C ARG A 31 11.68 11.44 -5.62
N VAL A 32 11.62 10.59 -6.62
CA VAL A 32 12.45 10.69 -7.83
C VAL A 32 11.58 10.52 -9.07
N THR A 33 11.82 11.34 -10.08
CA THR A 33 11.16 11.19 -11.40
C THR A 33 12.14 11.47 -12.53
N GLN A 34 11.85 10.92 -13.71
CA GLN A 34 12.44 11.31 -14.99
C GLN A 34 11.49 12.20 -15.81
N ALA A 35 10.29 12.49 -15.29
CA ALA A 35 9.36 13.40 -15.93
C ALA A 35 9.88 14.84 -15.88
N ARG A 36 9.37 15.69 -16.78
CA ARG A 36 9.76 17.11 -16.87
C ARG A 36 9.50 17.89 -15.58
N THR A 37 8.51 17.47 -14.81
CA THR A 37 8.13 18.06 -13.52
C THR A 37 7.83 16.95 -12.54
N MET A 38 8.15 17.17 -11.25
CA MET A 38 7.80 16.23 -10.18
C MET A 38 6.28 15.96 -10.20
N PRO A 39 5.84 14.71 -10.43
CA PRO A 39 4.44 14.35 -10.31
C PRO A 39 3.96 14.61 -8.89
N MET A 40 2.83 15.31 -8.77
CA MET A 40 2.11 15.48 -7.52
C MET A 40 0.83 14.67 -7.68
N PRO A 41 0.70 13.51 -7.02
CA PRO A 41 -0.50 12.70 -7.20
C PRO A 41 -1.72 13.46 -6.63
N ASP A 42 -2.88 13.26 -7.24
CA ASP A 42 -4.15 13.85 -6.76
C ASP A 42 -4.54 13.32 -5.36
N GLU A 43 -3.99 12.17 -4.97
CA GLU A 43 -4.11 11.54 -3.65
C GLU A 43 -2.71 11.21 -3.12
N GLU A 44 -2.40 11.54 -1.85
CA GLU A 44 -1.09 11.25 -1.21
C GLU A 44 -0.92 9.75 -0.83
N TRP A 45 -1.60 8.85 -1.53
CA TRP A 45 -1.69 7.40 -1.29
C TRP A 45 -1.87 7.03 0.19
N ALA A 46 -0.79 6.61 0.87
CA ALA A 46 -0.82 6.15 2.27
C ALA A 46 -0.24 7.17 3.26
N LEU A 47 0.53 8.15 2.81
CA LEU A 47 1.17 9.12 3.71
C LEU A 47 0.22 10.26 4.05
N LEU A 48 -0.09 10.40 5.34
CA LEU A 48 -0.80 11.55 5.88
C LEU A 48 0.08 12.80 5.87
N PRO A 49 -0.51 14.02 5.85
CA PRO A 49 0.25 15.26 5.96
C PRO A 49 1.18 15.24 7.18
N PRO A 50 2.47 15.55 7.02
CA PRO A 50 3.43 15.39 8.09
C PRO A 50 3.21 16.47 9.15
N ALA A 51 3.35 16.10 10.43
CA ALA A 51 3.58 17.09 11.48
C ALA A 51 4.91 17.80 11.16
N ALA A 52 4.91 19.12 10.99
CA ALA A 52 6.03 19.88 10.42
C ALA A 52 7.33 19.79 11.24
N PRO A 53 8.35 19.00 10.83
CA PRO A 53 9.65 18.99 11.47
C PRO A 53 10.59 19.96 10.73
N GLY A 54 11.53 20.56 11.45
CA GLY A 54 12.66 21.24 10.83
C GLY A 54 13.74 20.23 10.44
N ALA A 55 14.27 20.30 9.22
CA ALA A 55 15.44 19.52 8.81
C ALA A 55 16.68 20.41 8.69
N ALA A 56 17.82 19.90 9.14
CA ALA A 56 19.11 20.53 8.88
C ALA A 56 19.61 20.06 7.50
N ILE A 57 19.89 21.00 6.60
CA ILE A 57 20.39 20.72 5.26
C ILE A 57 21.73 21.42 5.08
N THR A 58 22.75 20.65 4.70
CA THR A 58 24.09 21.12 4.40
C THR A 58 24.42 20.76 2.95
N ILE A 59 24.99 21.69 2.19
CA ILE A 59 25.43 21.47 0.81
C ILE A 59 26.88 21.95 0.74
N ASP A 60 27.81 21.06 0.42
CA ASP A 60 29.23 21.35 0.32
C ASP A 60 29.90 20.48 -0.75
N GLY A 61 30.83 21.05 -1.52
CA GLY A 61 31.65 20.27 -2.46
C GLY A 61 30.92 19.51 -3.57
N GLY A 62 29.64 19.80 -3.83
CA GLY A 62 28.80 19.03 -4.76
C GLY A 62 28.08 17.85 -4.12
N GLU A 63 28.19 17.68 -2.81
CA GLU A 63 27.45 16.73 -1.99
C GLU A 63 26.45 17.48 -1.12
N ALA A 64 25.45 16.75 -0.61
CA ALA A 64 24.49 17.32 0.32
C ALA A 64 24.08 16.31 1.39
N THR A 65 23.74 16.81 2.57
CA THR A 65 23.17 16.00 3.65
C THR A 65 21.91 16.67 4.16
N ILE A 66 20.86 15.88 4.37
CA ILE A 66 19.66 16.29 5.09
C ILE A 66 19.53 15.43 6.35
N THR A 67 19.34 16.06 7.50
CA THR A 67 19.20 15.40 8.81
C THR A 67 17.88 15.80 9.46
N ASN A 68 17.14 14.80 9.94
CA ASN A 68 15.90 14.96 10.68
C ASN A 68 15.90 14.02 11.90
N GLY A 69 16.27 14.54 13.07
CA GLY A 69 16.36 13.75 14.29
C GLY A 69 17.36 12.59 14.17
N LYS A 70 16.87 11.36 14.32
CA LYS A 70 17.68 10.12 14.29
C LYS A 70 18.12 9.67 12.89
N ILE A 71 17.60 10.26 11.81
CA ILE A 71 17.93 9.86 10.44
C ILE A 71 18.63 10.98 9.68
N SER A 72 19.60 10.62 8.85
CA SER A 72 20.17 11.49 7.83
C SER A 72 20.24 10.78 6.48
N ALA A 73 20.11 11.54 5.40
CA ALA A 73 20.39 11.09 4.05
C ALA A 73 21.54 11.92 3.47
N SER A 74 22.61 11.24 3.07
CA SER A 74 23.71 11.81 2.32
C SER A 74 23.51 11.55 0.84
N LEU A 75 23.63 12.61 0.03
CA LEU A 75 23.51 12.59 -1.41
C LEU A 75 24.87 12.97 -2.01
N THR A 76 25.54 12.00 -2.63
CA THR A 76 26.85 12.21 -3.25
C THR A 76 26.74 13.06 -4.52
N ALA A 77 27.86 13.58 -5.00
CA ALA A 77 27.91 14.33 -6.27
C ALA A 77 27.34 13.52 -7.46
N ALA A 78 27.64 12.21 -7.48
CA ALA A 78 27.12 11.28 -8.48
C ALA A 78 25.63 10.95 -8.31
N GLY A 79 24.95 11.49 -7.29
CA GLY A 79 23.52 11.30 -7.04
C GLY A 79 23.17 10.00 -6.32
N LYS A 80 24.13 9.39 -5.61
CA LYS A 80 23.89 8.21 -4.76
C LYS A 80 23.37 8.65 -3.39
N ILE A 81 22.34 7.98 -2.89
CA ILE A 81 21.75 8.20 -1.57
C ILE A 81 22.25 7.14 -0.58
N VAL A 82 22.70 7.60 0.58
CA VAL A 82 23.07 6.76 1.73
C VAL A 82 22.34 7.26 2.97
N PHE A 83 21.60 6.39 3.63
CA PHE A 83 20.89 6.69 4.88
C PHE A 83 21.71 6.25 6.07
N LEU A 84 21.84 7.14 7.06
CA LEU A 84 22.57 6.87 8.30
C LEU A 84 21.71 7.21 9.51
N ASN A 85 21.93 6.49 10.61
CA ASN A 85 21.36 6.85 11.91
C ASN A 85 22.17 7.98 12.59
N GLN A 86 21.73 8.41 13.78
CA GLN A 86 22.42 9.43 14.58
C GLN A 86 23.83 9.04 15.06
N HIS A 87 24.19 7.76 14.98
CA HIS A 87 25.50 7.25 15.34
C HIS A 87 26.46 7.20 14.15
N GLY A 88 26.00 7.56 12.95
CA GLY A 88 26.77 7.49 11.72
C GLY A 88 26.86 6.08 11.13
N GLU A 89 26.01 5.15 11.57
CA GLU A 89 25.93 3.80 11.03
C GLU A 89 25.01 3.80 9.80
N VAL A 90 25.40 3.05 8.76
CA VAL A 90 24.62 2.94 7.53
C VAL A 90 23.39 2.07 7.78
N LEU A 91 22.22 2.64 7.53
CA LEU A 91 20.93 1.96 7.60
C LEU A 91 20.58 1.31 6.26
N LEU A 92 20.68 2.10 5.19
CA LEU A 92 20.31 1.70 3.84
C LEU A 92 21.16 2.47 2.83
N GLU A 93 21.65 1.79 1.80
CA GLU A 93 22.52 2.38 0.78
C GLU A 93 22.03 1.96 -0.60
N GLU A 94 21.95 2.91 -1.53
CA GLU A 94 21.61 2.61 -2.92
C GLU A 94 22.64 1.68 -3.60
N TYR A 95 22.18 0.77 -4.43
CA TYR A 95 23.04 -0.14 -5.18
C TYR A 95 23.45 0.47 -6.52
N HIS A 96 24.74 0.82 -6.66
CA HIS A 96 25.30 1.31 -7.93
C HIS A 96 26.34 0.33 -8.47
N ARG A 97 26.22 -0.08 -9.73
CA ARG A 97 27.27 -0.78 -10.47
C ARG A 97 27.45 -0.13 -11.84
N ASN A 98 27.89 1.12 -11.84
CA ASN A 98 28.19 1.89 -13.05
C ASN A 98 29.55 2.58 -12.94
N ARG A 99 29.95 3.29 -14.00
CA ARG A 99 31.23 4.03 -14.05
C ARG A 99 31.08 5.55 -13.86
N ARG A 100 29.88 6.04 -13.56
CA ARG A 100 29.55 7.48 -13.62
C ARG A 100 30.41 8.32 -12.68
N ALA A 101 30.50 7.93 -11.41
CA ALA A 101 31.30 8.63 -10.41
C ALA A 101 32.80 8.66 -10.77
N ALA A 102 33.32 7.54 -11.29
CA ALA A 102 34.71 7.45 -11.74
C ALA A 102 34.96 8.33 -12.98
N MET A 103 34.02 8.38 -13.91
CA MET A 103 34.12 9.20 -15.12
C MET A 103 34.03 10.70 -14.78
N GLU A 104 33.15 11.11 -13.88
CA GLU A 104 33.05 12.50 -13.42
C GLU A 104 34.34 12.97 -12.74
N ALA A 105 34.90 12.15 -11.85
CA ALA A 105 36.19 12.43 -11.19
C ALA A 105 37.37 12.47 -12.18
N PHE A 106 37.39 11.57 -13.16
CA PHE A 106 38.41 11.58 -14.22
C PHE A 106 38.32 12.84 -15.07
N ASN A 107 37.10 13.21 -15.48
CA ASN A 107 36.84 14.41 -16.28
C ASN A 107 37.17 15.70 -15.51
N SER A 108 36.89 15.77 -14.20
CA SER A 108 37.27 16.93 -13.38
C SER A 108 38.78 17.07 -13.24
N THR A 109 39.50 15.95 -13.13
CA THR A 109 40.96 15.91 -13.04
C THR A 109 41.61 16.39 -14.34
N ILE A 110 41.10 15.96 -15.50
CA ILE A 110 41.57 16.42 -16.81
C ILE A 110 41.25 17.90 -17.03
N ALA A 111 40.11 18.40 -16.52
CA ALA A 111 39.71 19.80 -16.62
C ALA A 111 40.52 20.77 -15.74
N GLY A 112 41.62 20.32 -15.11
CA GLY A 112 42.50 21.17 -14.31
C GLY A 112 41.91 21.59 -12.96
N LYS A 113 40.78 21.02 -12.55
CA LYS A 113 40.23 21.19 -11.19
C LYS A 113 40.93 20.17 -10.29
N SER A 114 42.13 20.50 -9.81
CA SER A 114 42.80 19.65 -8.83
C SER A 114 41.97 19.58 -7.56
N THR A 115 41.66 18.37 -7.12
CA THR A 115 41.29 18.10 -5.74
C THR A 115 42.51 17.40 -5.13
N GLU A 116 43.13 18.01 -4.11
CA GLU A 116 44.33 17.45 -3.44
C GLU A 116 44.03 16.11 -2.74
N THR A 117 42.76 15.81 -2.52
CA THR A 117 42.26 14.49 -2.15
C THR A 117 41.94 13.68 -3.39
N LYS A 118 42.72 12.61 -3.65
CA LYS A 118 42.28 11.55 -4.56
C LYS A 118 40.87 11.11 -4.13
N PRO A 119 39.85 11.18 -5.01
CA PRO A 119 38.54 10.64 -4.66
C PRO A 119 38.73 9.17 -4.28
N ASP A 120 38.09 8.73 -3.20
CA ASP A 120 38.23 7.34 -2.74
C ASP A 120 37.42 6.42 -3.68
N TYR A 121 37.87 6.28 -4.93
CA TYR A 121 37.31 5.40 -5.97
C TYR A 121 37.41 3.92 -5.58
N LEU A 122 38.05 3.59 -4.46
CA LEU A 122 38.03 2.27 -3.85
C LEU A 122 36.78 2.04 -2.99
N ARG A 123 36.08 3.10 -2.54
CA ARG A 123 34.78 3.00 -1.83
C ARG A 123 33.58 3.00 -2.77
N ALA A 124 33.66 3.69 -3.91
CA ALA A 124 32.64 3.59 -4.95
C ALA A 124 32.90 2.32 -5.77
N PHE A 125 32.01 1.32 -5.72
CA PHE A 125 32.10 0.15 -6.59
C PHE A 125 31.96 0.56 -8.07
N VAL A 126 33.10 0.79 -8.72
CA VAL A 126 33.17 1.09 -10.15
C VAL A 126 32.97 -0.20 -10.94
N SER A 127 31.92 -0.26 -11.74
CA SER A 127 31.59 -1.47 -12.51
C SER A 127 31.09 -1.12 -13.90
N ALA A 128 31.54 -1.89 -14.90
CA ALA A 128 31.10 -1.75 -16.29
C ALA A 128 29.74 -2.44 -16.57
N LEU A 129 29.04 -2.92 -15.54
CA LEU A 129 27.71 -3.50 -15.66
C LEU A 129 26.66 -2.44 -16.07
N GLU A 130 26.91 -1.16 -15.76
CA GLU A 130 26.00 -0.03 -16.02
C GLU A 130 24.61 -0.22 -15.40
N VAL A 131 24.56 -0.67 -14.15
CA VAL A 131 23.32 -0.80 -13.37
C VAL A 131 23.17 0.38 -12.43
N ASP A 132 22.06 1.11 -12.59
CA ASP A 132 21.67 2.24 -11.75
C ASP A 132 20.80 1.80 -10.56
N ALA A 133 20.88 2.55 -9.46
CA ALA A 133 20.00 2.31 -8.30
C ALA A 133 18.56 2.69 -8.58
N ARG A 134 18.32 3.60 -9.53
CA ARG A 134 16.99 4.13 -9.87
C ARG A 134 16.81 4.06 -11.37
N GLU A 135 16.32 2.93 -11.84
CA GLU A 135 16.14 2.68 -13.26
C GLU A 135 14.69 2.94 -13.65
N PHE A 136 14.50 3.88 -14.58
CA PHE A 136 13.21 4.21 -15.17
C PHE A 136 13.25 3.79 -16.65
N SER A 137 12.72 2.61 -16.95
CA SER A 137 12.62 2.11 -18.33
C SER A 137 11.33 2.65 -18.96
N PRO A 138 11.40 3.48 -20.01
CA PRO A 138 10.22 4.14 -20.55
C PRO A 138 9.26 3.17 -21.24
N ILE A 139 7.97 3.28 -20.95
CA ILE A 139 6.89 2.57 -21.62
C ILE A 139 6.40 3.45 -22.78
N LEU A 140 6.17 2.84 -23.95
CA LEU A 140 5.70 3.58 -25.13
C LEU A 140 4.39 4.32 -24.83
N GLY A 141 4.41 5.63 -25.01
CA GLY A 141 3.23 6.48 -24.85
C GLY A 141 2.98 7.01 -23.44
N GLY A 142 3.81 6.71 -22.44
CA GLY A 142 3.60 7.21 -21.08
C GLY A 142 4.65 6.78 -20.05
N ASP A 143 4.16 6.27 -18.93
CA ASP A 143 4.83 5.85 -17.69
C ASP A 143 6.15 5.08 -17.85
N TYR A 144 6.75 4.70 -16.72
CA TYR A 144 7.98 3.91 -16.67
C TYR A 144 7.74 2.58 -15.95
N GLU A 145 8.42 1.54 -16.40
CA GLU A 145 8.79 0.43 -15.51
C GLU A 145 9.92 0.94 -14.60
N LEU A 146 9.75 0.81 -13.29
CA LEU A 146 10.68 1.34 -12.30
C LEU A 146 11.36 0.19 -11.56
N THR A 147 12.69 0.24 -11.45
CA THR A 147 13.45 -0.58 -10.51
C THR A 147 14.29 0.29 -9.57
N ALA A 148 14.05 0.18 -8.26
CA ALA A 148 14.86 0.80 -7.21
C ALA A 148 15.70 -0.25 -6.49
N ARG A 149 17.02 -0.03 -6.39
CA ARG A 149 17.98 -1.03 -5.90
C ARG A 149 18.77 -0.52 -4.71
N PHE A 150 18.95 -1.38 -3.72
CA PHE A 150 19.72 -1.12 -2.51
C PHE A 150 20.72 -2.25 -2.25
N GLU A 151 21.87 -1.90 -1.67
CA GLU A 151 22.87 -2.88 -1.25
C GLU A 151 22.23 -3.82 -0.22
N SER A 152 22.53 -5.12 -0.35
CA SER A 152 22.07 -6.11 0.62
C SER A 152 23.09 -6.29 1.74
N ASN A 153 22.62 -6.44 2.97
CA ASN A 153 23.39 -6.97 4.07
C ASN A 153 22.94 -8.42 4.40
N PRO A 154 23.80 -9.45 4.28
CA PRO A 154 23.42 -10.83 4.60
C PRO A 154 23.06 -11.09 6.08
N GLY A 155 23.52 -10.23 7.00
CA GLY A 155 23.19 -10.30 8.43
C GLY A 155 21.89 -9.58 8.81
N GLU A 156 21.30 -8.84 7.88
CA GLU A 156 20.04 -8.13 8.09
C GLU A 156 18.85 -9.09 8.14
N LYS A 157 17.94 -8.84 9.08
CA LYS A 157 16.63 -9.48 9.12
C LYS A 157 15.57 -8.45 8.77
N LEU A 158 14.57 -8.89 8.01
CA LEU A 158 13.49 -8.04 7.51
C LEU A 158 12.15 -8.66 7.92
N PHE A 159 11.20 -7.81 8.31
CA PHE A 159 9.88 -8.21 8.80
C PHE A 159 8.79 -7.29 8.24
N GLY A 160 7.52 -7.72 8.24
CA GLY A 160 6.39 -6.92 7.76
C GLY A 160 5.94 -7.34 6.37
N MET A 161 5.77 -6.37 5.46
CA MET A 161 5.31 -6.51 4.07
C MET A 161 3.85 -6.91 3.86
N GLY A 162 3.12 -7.28 4.91
CA GLY A 162 1.72 -7.66 4.85
C GLY A 162 1.54 -9.16 5.07
N GLN A 163 0.71 -9.78 4.24
CA GLN A 163 0.31 -11.18 4.39
C GLN A 163 0.69 -11.99 3.16
N TYR A 164 1.55 -13.00 3.35
CA TYR A 164 2.01 -13.91 2.32
C TYR A 164 1.96 -15.36 2.82
N GLN A 165 1.54 -16.28 1.95
CA GLN A 165 1.36 -17.69 2.28
C GLN A 165 2.69 -18.45 2.27
N GLN A 166 3.53 -18.20 3.28
CA GLN A 166 4.88 -18.75 3.41
C GLN A 166 5.27 -18.96 4.88
N PRO A 167 6.23 -19.85 5.19
CA PRO A 167 6.64 -20.15 6.56
C PRO A 167 7.69 -19.17 7.14
N HIS A 168 7.92 -18.03 6.48
CA HIS A 168 9.04 -17.12 6.78
C HIS A 168 8.59 -15.85 7.49
N LEU A 169 8.97 -15.72 8.77
CA LEU A 169 8.85 -14.46 9.51
C LEU A 169 9.96 -13.46 9.11
N ASN A 170 11.22 -13.92 9.09
CA ASN A 170 12.31 -13.16 8.49
C ASN A 170 12.25 -13.37 6.98
N ILE A 171 11.95 -12.31 6.23
CA ILE A 171 11.76 -12.35 4.77
C ILE A 171 13.03 -12.02 3.98
N LYS A 172 14.19 -11.90 4.65
CA LYS A 172 15.48 -11.80 3.95
C LYS A 172 15.70 -13.03 3.07
N GLY A 173 16.06 -12.81 1.81
CA GLY A 173 16.22 -13.83 0.78
C GLY A 173 14.94 -14.17 0.02
N CYS A 174 13.78 -13.65 0.42
CA CYS A 174 12.51 -13.88 -0.26
C CYS A 174 12.27 -12.86 -1.38
N THR A 175 11.47 -13.27 -2.37
CA THR A 175 10.82 -12.38 -3.33
C THR A 175 9.32 -12.38 -3.05
N LEU A 176 8.73 -11.20 -2.92
CA LEU A 176 7.31 -11.00 -2.66
C LEU A 176 6.69 -10.27 -3.84
N GLU A 177 5.55 -10.75 -4.32
CA GLU A 177 4.73 -10.03 -5.29
C GLU A 177 4.05 -8.85 -4.60
N LEU A 178 4.07 -7.67 -5.23
CA LEU A 178 3.29 -6.51 -4.80
C LEU A 178 1.98 -6.52 -5.56
N ALA A 179 1.08 -7.41 -5.16
CA ALA A 179 -0.26 -7.56 -5.69
C ALA A 179 -1.18 -8.14 -4.62
N HIS A 180 -2.48 -7.85 -4.71
CA HIS A 180 -3.50 -8.52 -3.91
C HIS A 180 -4.06 -9.73 -4.66
N ARG A 181 -4.20 -10.83 -3.94
CA ARG A 181 -4.82 -12.09 -4.40
C ARG A 181 -5.52 -12.70 -3.21
N ASN A 182 -6.52 -13.53 -3.43
CA ASN A 182 -7.17 -14.24 -2.33
C ASN A 182 -6.10 -14.94 -1.46
N SER A 183 -6.13 -14.68 -0.15
CA SER A 183 -5.14 -15.02 0.87
C SER A 183 -3.82 -14.22 0.94
N GLN A 184 -3.56 -13.29 0.02
CA GLN A 184 -2.36 -12.44 -0.05
C GLN A 184 -2.71 -10.94 0.01
N ALA A 185 -2.04 -10.20 0.90
CA ALA A 185 -2.21 -8.76 1.01
C ALA A 185 -0.85 -8.04 1.02
N SER A 186 -0.60 -7.22 0.00
CA SER A 186 0.61 -6.39 -0.10
C SER A 186 0.46 -5.13 0.74
N VAL A 187 1.16 -5.07 1.88
CA VAL A 187 1.24 -3.88 2.75
C VAL A 187 2.72 -3.51 2.86
N PRO A 188 3.28 -2.73 1.91
CA PRO A 188 4.71 -2.75 1.61
C PRO A 188 5.54 -1.85 2.53
N PHE A 189 5.35 -2.02 3.84
CA PHE A 189 6.19 -1.51 4.90
C PHE A 189 7.05 -2.64 5.46
N VAL A 190 8.37 -2.44 5.46
CA VAL A 190 9.35 -3.39 5.98
C VAL A 190 10.09 -2.79 7.18
N LEU A 191 10.20 -3.58 8.25
CA LEU A 191 11.02 -3.30 9.42
C LEU A 191 12.35 -4.06 9.32
N SER A 192 13.46 -3.34 9.41
CA SER A 192 14.81 -3.92 9.38
C SER A 192 15.41 -4.03 10.78
N SER A 193 16.14 -5.12 11.03
CA SER A 193 16.95 -5.28 12.23
C SER A 193 18.12 -4.30 12.34
N LEU A 194 18.41 -3.54 11.28
CA LEU A 194 19.43 -2.49 11.28
C LEU A 194 18.94 -1.16 11.90
N GLY A 195 17.68 -1.10 12.36
CA GLY A 195 17.14 0.07 13.05
C GLY A 195 16.42 1.06 12.14
N TYR A 196 15.85 0.59 11.04
CA TYR A 196 15.02 1.42 10.16
C TYR A 196 13.73 0.72 9.73
N GLY A 197 12.73 1.52 9.39
CA GLY A 197 11.51 1.11 8.70
C GLY A 197 11.44 1.77 7.33
N PHE A 198 10.93 1.06 6.33
CA PHE A 198 10.84 1.52 4.94
C PHE A 198 9.46 1.20 4.37
N LEU A 199 8.74 2.22 3.91
CA LEU A 199 7.48 2.10 3.20
C LEU A 199 7.73 2.39 1.72
N TRP A 200 7.48 1.40 0.86
CA TRP A 200 7.34 1.62 -0.58
C TRP A 200 6.02 2.34 -0.85
N HIS A 201 6.10 3.63 -1.12
CA HIS A 201 4.93 4.51 -1.22
C HIS A 201 4.41 4.59 -2.66
N ASN A 202 4.13 3.42 -3.24
CA ASN A 202 3.68 3.30 -4.62
C ASN A 202 2.73 2.10 -4.77
N PRO A 203 1.46 2.33 -5.20
CA PRO A 203 0.44 1.28 -5.30
C PRO A 203 0.51 0.42 -6.57
N ALA A 204 1.52 0.61 -7.41
CA ALA A 204 1.69 -0.17 -8.63
C ALA A 204 1.85 -1.67 -8.37
N ILE A 205 1.38 -2.47 -9.33
CA ILE A 205 1.67 -3.89 -9.38
C ILE A 205 3.17 -4.08 -9.60
N GLY A 206 3.76 -5.04 -8.92
CA GLY A 206 5.19 -5.27 -9.03
C GLY A 206 5.70 -6.37 -8.13
N LYS A 207 6.92 -6.19 -7.63
CA LYS A 207 7.55 -7.13 -6.71
C LYS A 207 8.66 -6.46 -5.90
N VAL A 208 9.00 -7.06 -4.78
CA VAL A 208 10.25 -6.77 -4.06
C VAL A 208 11.05 -8.05 -3.89
N THR A 209 12.36 -7.99 -4.13
CA THR A 209 13.29 -9.07 -3.84
C THR A 209 14.27 -8.60 -2.79
N PHE A 210 14.25 -9.22 -1.61
CA PHE A 210 15.21 -8.99 -0.54
C PHE A 210 16.41 -9.93 -0.68
N GLY A 211 17.02 -9.96 -1.86
CA GLY A 211 18.09 -10.88 -2.20
C GLY A 211 19.28 -10.75 -1.26
N THR A 212 20.09 -11.81 -1.15
CA THR A 212 21.31 -11.77 -0.32
C THR A 212 22.41 -10.91 -0.96
N ASN A 213 22.34 -10.70 -2.28
CA ASN A 213 23.28 -9.92 -3.08
C ASN A 213 22.80 -8.49 -3.40
N VAL A 214 21.48 -8.27 -3.53
CA VAL A 214 20.87 -6.98 -3.83
C VAL A 214 19.41 -6.98 -3.36
N THR A 215 18.94 -5.85 -2.85
CA THR A 215 17.51 -5.61 -2.62
C THR A 215 16.95 -4.84 -3.82
N GLU A 216 15.88 -5.32 -4.43
CA GLU A 216 15.26 -4.69 -5.60
C GLU A 216 13.75 -4.51 -5.40
N TRP A 217 13.28 -3.28 -5.50
CA TRP A 217 11.87 -2.92 -5.59
C TRP A 217 11.53 -2.65 -7.06
N TYR A 218 10.46 -3.25 -7.55
CA TYR A 218 10.02 -3.10 -8.93
C TYR A 218 8.55 -2.69 -8.96
N ALA A 219 8.24 -1.69 -9.80
CA ALA A 219 6.88 -1.30 -10.16
C ALA A 219 6.71 -1.39 -11.68
N GLN A 220 5.64 -2.04 -12.11
CA GLN A 220 5.37 -2.31 -13.52
C GLN A 220 4.97 -1.05 -14.29
N SER A 221 4.29 -0.10 -13.66
CA SER A 221 3.93 1.18 -14.29
C SER A 221 3.87 2.28 -13.24
N THR A 222 4.71 3.30 -13.38
CA THR A 222 4.66 4.49 -12.54
C THR A 222 5.41 5.66 -13.18
N ASP A 223 5.12 6.88 -12.78
CA ASP A 223 5.85 8.09 -13.18
C ASP A 223 6.82 8.59 -12.10
N ILE A 224 6.85 7.93 -10.93
CA ILE A 224 7.60 8.38 -9.77
C ILE A 224 8.08 7.20 -8.91
N LEU A 225 9.33 7.28 -8.46
CA LEU A 225 9.82 6.55 -7.30
C LEU A 225 9.45 7.35 -6.06
N ASP A 226 8.65 6.78 -5.16
CA ASP A 226 8.24 7.42 -3.91
C ASP A 226 8.34 6.42 -2.77
N TYR A 227 9.09 6.76 -1.73
CA TYR A 227 9.20 5.95 -0.52
C TYR A 227 9.42 6.80 0.71
N TRP A 228 9.05 6.25 1.86
CA TRP A 228 9.28 6.82 3.17
C TRP A 228 10.20 5.92 3.97
N ILE A 229 11.14 6.51 4.70
CA ILE A 229 12.08 5.80 5.55
C ILE A 229 12.18 6.48 6.91
N SER A 230 12.26 5.69 7.97
CA SER A 230 12.40 6.16 9.35
C SER A 230 13.46 5.38 10.09
N ALA A 231 14.13 6.03 11.04
CA ALA A 231 15.11 5.42 11.92
C ALA A 231 14.63 5.42 13.38
N GLY A 232 14.94 4.36 14.11
CA GLY A 232 14.64 4.23 15.53
C GLY A 232 15.56 3.22 16.20
N ASP A 233 15.78 3.40 17.51
CA ASP A 233 16.67 2.54 18.29
C ASP A 233 15.98 1.23 18.69
N THR A 234 14.64 1.19 18.57
CA THR A 234 13.82 0.01 18.86
C THR A 234 12.76 -0.18 17.78
N PRO A 235 12.28 -1.44 17.56
CA PRO A 235 11.13 -1.71 16.71
C PRO A 235 9.90 -0.86 17.05
N ALA A 236 9.62 -0.63 18.34
CA ALA A 236 8.47 0.14 18.77
C ALA A 236 8.50 1.60 18.27
N GLU A 237 9.66 2.26 18.33
CA GLU A 237 9.80 3.63 17.82
C GLU A 237 9.51 3.72 16.31
N ILE A 238 9.93 2.71 15.56
CA ILE A 238 9.78 2.63 14.10
C ILE A 238 8.31 2.38 13.72
N GLU A 239 7.66 1.41 14.38
CA GLU A 239 6.23 1.11 14.19
C GLU A 239 5.34 2.30 14.56
N GLU A 240 5.65 3.00 15.65
CA GLU A 240 4.93 4.22 16.02
C GLU A 240 5.14 5.36 15.01
N ALA A 241 6.34 5.47 14.42
CA ALA A 241 6.60 6.45 13.37
C ALA A 241 5.80 6.11 12.11
N TYR A 242 5.72 4.83 11.74
CA TYR A 242 4.90 4.35 10.63
C TYR A 242 3.42 4.66 10.87
N ALA A 243 2.87 4.32 12.03
CA ALA A 243 1.48 4.61 12.39
C ALA A 243 1.17 6.11 12.39
N ARG A 244 2.10 6.98 12.81
CA ARG A 244 1.93 8.44 12.68
C ARG A 244 1.95 8.92 11.24
N ALA A 245 2.73 8.25 10.38
CA ALA A 245 2.84 8.60 8.97
C ALA A 245 1.65 8.13 8.14
N THR A 246 1.01 7.01 8.49
CA THR A 246 -0.05 6.39 7.68
C THR A 246 -1.42 6.33 8.33
N GLY A 247 -1.52 6.56 9.63
CA GLY A 247 -2.76 6.52 10.40
C GLY A 247 -2.70 5.54 11.56
N THR A 248 -3.33 5.93 12.67
CA THR A 248 -3.47 5.06 13.85
C THR A 248 -4.76 4.26 13.77
N VAL A 249 -4.74 3.03 14.31
CA VAL A 249 -5.95 2.23 14.42
C VAL A 249 -6.91 2.85 15.44
N PRO A 250 -8.24 2.81 15.22
CA PRO A 250 -9.21 3.22 16.22
C PRO A 250 -9.24 2.24 17.40
N MET A 251 -9.88 2.65 18.50
CA MET A 251 -10.13 1.73 19.62
C MET A 251 -11.04 0.59 19.17
N MET A 252 -10.60 -0.65 19.39
CA MET A 252 -11.39 -1.85 19.10
C MET A 252 -12.62 -1.89 20.02
N PRO A 253 -13.85 -2.06 19.50
CA PRO A 253 -15.04 -2.14 20.33
C PRO A 253 -15.07 -3.43 21.14
N ASP A 254 -15.63 -3.39 22.35
CA ASP A 254 -15.60 -4.50 23.32
C ASP A 254 -16.16 -5.81 22.75
N TYR A 255 -17.26 -5.76 21.99
CA TYR A 255 -17.87 -6.95 21.38
C TYR A 255 -16.93 -7.66 20.40
N ALA A 256 -16.01 -6.92 19.78
CA ALA A 256 -15.11 -7.45 18.77
C ALA A 256 -13.97 -8.27 19.39
N MET A 257 -13.73 -8.14 20.70
CA MET A 257 -12.78 -8.94 21.46
C MET A 257 -13.38 -10.28 21.95
N GLY A 258 -14.68 -10.49 21.75
CA GLY A 258 -15.38 -11.72 22.13
C GLY A 258 -15.26 -12.84 21.09
N PHE A 259 -16.15 -13.83 21.19
CA PHE A 259 -16.18 -14.97 20.25
C PHE A 259 -17.05 -14.67 19.02
N TRP A 260 -16.51 -14.97 17.82
CA TRP A 260 -17.15 -14.77 16.53
C TRP A 260 -17.56 -16.12 15.92
N GLN A 261 -18.86 -16.37 15.82
CA GLN A 261 -19.39 -17.57 15.18
C GLN A 261 -19.70 -17.31 13.70
N CYS A 262 -18.98 -17.99 12.83
CA CYS A 262 -19.22 -18.00 11.38
C CYS A 262 -19.16 -19.44 10.82
N LYS A 263 -19.77 -19.66 9.66
CA LYS A 263 -19.53 -20.82 8.79
C LYS A 263 -19.94 -20.42 7.37
N LEU A 264 -19.51 -21.21 6.39
CA LEU A 264 -20.04 -21.19 5.02
C LEU A 264 -21.12 -22.25 4.84
N ARG A 265 -22.42 -21.94 4.82
CA ARG A 265 -23.09 -20.69 5.22
C ARG A 265 -24.35 -20.97 6.02
N TYR A 266 -24.80 -20.02 6.85
CA TYR A 266 -26.19 -20.01 7.34
C TYR A 266 -27.08 -19.51 6.20
N ARG A 267 -28.09 -20.30 5.82
CA ARG A 267 -28.86 -20.03 4.59
C ARG A 267 -30.11 -19.21 4.84
N THR A 268 -30.62 -19.21 6.06
CA THR A 268 -31.87 -18.53 6.43
C THR A 268 -31.74 -17.84 7.78
N GLN A 269 -32.63 -16.87 8.00
CA GLN A 269 -32.77 -16.15 9.27
C GLN A 269 -32.97 -17.10 10.46
N GLU A 270 -33.85 -18.10 10.33
CA GLU A 270 -34.11 -19.05 11.42
C GLU A 270 -32.92 -20.00 11.64
N GLU A 271 -32.18 -20.39 10.59
CA GLU A 271 -30.96 -21.20 10.77
C GLU A 271 -29.92 -20.44 11.62
N LEU A 272 -29.72 -19.15 11.34
CA LEU A 272 -28.79 -18.30 12.09
C LEU A 272 -29.26 -18.08 13.53
N LEU A 273 -30.54 -17.74 13.73
CA LEU A 273 -31.12 -17.53 15.06
C LEU A 273 -31.12 -18.80 15.91
N ALA A 274 -31.41 -19.96 15.32
CA ALA A 274 -31.36 -21.25 16.02
C ALA A 274 -29.96 -21.52 16.60
N VAL A 275 -28.90 -21.19 15.86
CA VAL A 275 -27.52 -21.30 16.36
C VAL A 275 -27.26 -20.31 17.50
N ALA A 276 -27.62 -19.04 17.33
CA ALA A 276 -27.45 -18.03 18.38
C ALA A 276 -28.18 -18.43 19.68
N ARG A 277 -29.45 -18.83 19.57
CA ARG A 277 -30.27 -19.34 20.68
C ARG A 277 -29.63 -20.56 21.34
N GLU A 278 -29.05 -21.47 20.57
CA GLU A 278 -28.39 -22.67 21.10
C GLU A 278 -27.12 -22.34 21.90
N TYR A 279 -26.33 -21.35 21.46
CA TYR A 279 -25.22 -20.82 22.26
C TYR A 279 -25.71 -20.29 23.61
N LYS A 280 -26.77 -19.46 23.60
CA LYS A 280 -27.37 -18.93 24.83
C LYS A 280 -27.96 -20.02 25.72
N ARG A 281 -28.66 -21.01 25.14
CA ARG A 281 -29.24 -22.15 25.88
C ARG A 281 -28.17 -22.97 26.61
N ARG A 282 -26.99 -23.10 26.02
CA ARG A 282 -25.83 -23.81 26.62
C ARG A 282 -25.02 -22.96 27.58
N GLY A 283 -25.32 -21.66 27.72
CA GLY A 283 -24.51 -20.74 28.52
C GLY A 283 -23.12 -20.48 27.94
N LEU A 284 -22.94 -20.65 26.62
CA LEU A 284 -21.67 -20.43 25.93
C LEU A 284 -21.50 -18.94 25.54
N PRO A 285 -20.28 -18.37 25.64
CA PRO A 285 -20.02 -17.00 25.20
C PRO A 285 -20.07 -16.89 23.68
N ILE A 286 -20.72 -15.84 23.20
CA ILE A 286 -20.80 -15.45 21.79
C ILE A 286 -21.03 -13.94 21.75
N SER A 287 -20.31 -13.24 20.88
CA SER A 287 -20.39 -11.78 20.76
C SER A 287 -20.74 -11.34 19.35
N VAL A 288 -20.30 -12.08 18.33
CA VAL A 288 -20.65 -11.82 16.93
C VAL A 288 -21.15 -13.12 16.30
N ILE A 289 -22.22 -13.02 15.50
CA ILE A 289 -22.64 -14.07 14.58
C ILE A 289 -22.69 -13.50 13.16
N VAL A 290 -22.40 -14.32 12.16
CA VAL A 290 -22.13 -13.85 10.80
C VAL A 290 -23.10 -14.46 9.79
N ALA A 291 -23.74 -13.62 8.97
CA ALA A 291 -24.43 -14.03 7.76
C ALA A 291 -23.45 -13.95 6.57
N ASP A 292 -23.00 -15.11 6.10
CA ASP A 292 -22.06 -15.25 4.99
C ASP A 292 -22.70 -14.89 3.62
N PHE A 293 -21.90 -14.93 2.55
CA PHE A 293 -22.26 -14.57 1.17
C PHE A 293 -23.50 -15.28 0.60
N PHE A 294 -24.04 -14.75 -0.50
CA PHE A 294 -25.26 -15.24 -1.16
C PHE A 294 -26.50 -15.32 -0.25
N HIS A 295 -26.64 -14.36 0.68
CA HIS A 295 -27.87 -14.10 1.43
C HIS A 295 -28.78 -13.06 0.74
N TRP A 296 -28.34 -12.56 -0.43
CA TRP A 296 -29.01 -11.56 -1.27
C TRP A 296 -29.65 -12.21 -2.51
N PRO A 297 -30.58 -11.51 -3.21
CA PRO A 297 -31.18 -12.01 -4.44
C PRO A 297 -30.19 -12.11 -5.61
N ASN A 298 -29.44 -11.04 -5.88
CA ASN A 298 -28.35 -11.01 -6.88
C ASN A 298 -27.12 -10.31 -6.30
N GLN A 299 -25.94 -10.63 -6.83
CA GLN A 299 -24.72 -9.92 -6.50
C GLN A 299 -24.85 -8.44 -6.90
N GLY A 300 -24.58 -7.54 -5.98
CA GLY A 300 -24.69 -6.09 -6.20
C GLY A 300 -26.01 -5.48 -5.75
N ASP A 301 -26.98 -6.28 -5.29
CA ASP A 301 -28.21 -5.73 -4.70
C ASP A 301 -27.98 -5.17 -3.29
N TRP A 302 -26.98 -5.73 -2.57
CA TRP A 302 -26.60 -5.37 -1.21
C TRP A 302 -27.82 -5.24 -0.28
N LYS A 303 -28.64 -6.28 -0.24
CA LYS A 303 -29.80 -6.44 0.65
C LYS A 303 -30.06 -7.91 0.92
N PHE A 304 -30.75 -8.21 2.01
CA PHE A 304 -31.26 -9.56 2.27
C PHE A 304 -32.32 -9.99 1.25
N ASP A 305 -32.29 -11.27 0.87
CA ASP A 305 -33.38 -11.90 0.13
C ASP A 305 -34.55 -12.21 1.09
N ALA A 306 -35.69 -11.57 0.86
CA ALA A 306 -36.86 -11.68 1.71
C ALA A 306 -37.49 -13.08 1.74
N GLU A 307 -37.19 -13.95 0.78
CA GLU A 307 -37.65 -15.36 0.83
C GLU A 307 -36.96 -16.14 1.96
N TYR A 308 -35.68 -15.89 2.18
CA TYR A 308 -34.85 -16.61 3.16
C TYR A 308 -34.63 -15.83 4.46
N TRP A 309 -34.80 -14.51 4.41
CA TRP A 309 -34.57 -13.56 5.49
C TRP A 309 -35.77 -12.61 5.62
N PRO A 310 -36.93 -13.11 6.06
CA PRO A 310 -38.20 -12.40 5.95
C PRO A 310 -38.34 -11.18 6.87
N ASP A 311 -37.58 -11.12 7.98
CA ASP A 311 -37.59 -9.97 8.89
C ASP A 311 -36.20 -9.74 9.54
N PRO A 312 -35.24 -9.17 8.79
CA PRO A 312 -33.89 -8.94 9.28
C PRO A 312 -33.84 -8.01 10.49
N LYS A 313 -34.78 -7.07 10.59
CA LYS A 313 -34.88 -6.15 11.72
C LYS A 313 -35.27 -6.88 13.00
N ALA A 314 -36.25 -7.78 12.96
CA ALA A 314 -36.58 -8.62 14.10
C ALA A 314 -35.40 -9.52 14.50
N MET A 315 -34.70 -10.11 13.51
CA MET A 315 -33.48 -10.90 13.77
C MET A 315 -32.42 -10.09 14.52
N VAL A 316 -32.11 -8.88 14.07
CA VAL A 316 -31.11 -8.00 14.72
C VAL A 316 -31.56 -7.61 16.13
N ASN A 317 -32.84 -7.32 16.34
CA ASN A 317 -33.36 -7.00 17.67
C ASN A 317 -33.21 -8.18 18.63
N GLU A 318 -33.54 -9.39 18.19
CA GLU A 318 -33.39 -10.59 19.02
C GLU A 318 -31.93 -10.90 19.35
N LEU A 319 -31.02 -10.76 18.37
CA LEU A 319 -29.57 -10.88 18.59
C LEU A 319 -29.07 -9.87 19.63
N LYS A 320 -29.55 -8.62 19.57
CA LYS A 320 -29.21 -7.59 20.57
C LYS A 320 -29.73 -7.92 21.96
N GLU A 321 -30.95 -8.45 22.10
CA GLU A 321 -31.46 -8.95 23.38
C GLU A 321 -30.60 -10.09 23.94
N MET A 322 -30.00 -10.90 23.06
CA MET A 322 -29.03 -11.93 23.44
C MET A 322 -27.62 -11.40 23.72
N GLY A 323 -27.35 -10.11 23.47
CA GLY A 323 -26.02 -9.49 23.57
C GLY A 323 -25.06 -9.91 22.46
N ILE A 324 -25.59 -10.14 21.25
CA ILE A 324 -24.85 -10.59 20.05
C ILE A 324 -25.00 -9.54 18.95
N GLU A 325 -23.88 -9.17 18.32
CA GLU A 325 -23.87 -8.34 17.11
C GLU A 325 -23.97 -9.23 15.86
N LEU A 326 -24.69 -8.74 14.85
CA LEU A 326 -24.71 -9.36 13.52
C LEU A 326 -23.64 -8.71 12.64
N MET A 327 -22.84 -9.56 11.98
CA MET A 327 -22.03 -9.16 10.82
C MET A 327 -22.64 -9.72 9.54
N VAL A 328 -22.63 -8.94 8.46
CA VAL A 328 -23.11 -9.38 7.14
C VAL A 328 -21.99 -9.32 6.11
N SER A 329 -21.93 -10.34 5.25
CA SER A 329 -21.07 -10.35 4.06
C SER A 329 -21.44 -9.23 3.09
N ILE A 330 -20.44 -8.58 2.52
CA ILE A 330 -20.54 -7.63 1.42
C ILE A 330 -19.54 -8.08 0.37
N TRP A 331 -20.04 -8.41 -0.81
CA TRP A 331 -19.20 -8.62 -1.99
C TRP A 331 -19.17 -7.35 -2.85
N PRO A 332 -18.04 -7.04 -3.50
CA PRO A 332 -17.89 -5.90 -4.42
C PRO A 332 -18.53 -6.14 -5.80
N THR A 333 -19.01 -7.35 -6.03
CA THR A 333 -19.55 -7.84 -7.30
C THR A 333 -20.92 -7.25 -7.61
N VAL A 334 -21.18 -7.02 -8.90
CA VAL A 334 -22.46 -6.53 -9.44
C VAL A 334 -22.79 -7.33 -10.72
N GLU A 335 -23.77 -8.21 -10.63
CA GLU A 335 -24.30 -8.98 -11.76
C GLU A 335 -25.19 -8.12 -12.67
N GLU A 336 -25.31 -8.47 -13.95
CA GLU A 336 -26.18 -7.74 -14.88
C GLU A 336 -27.67 -7.78 -14.49
N SER A 337 -28.09 -8.83 -13.77
CA SER A 337 -29.45 -8.97 -13.23
C SER A 337 -29.71 -8.12 -11.99
N SER A 338 -28.67 -7.53 -11.38
CA SER A 338 -28.84 -6.66 -10.22
C SER A 338 -29.62 -5.41 -10.57
N GLU A 339 -30.50 -4.98 -9.66
CA GLU A 339 -31.24 -3.72 -9.80
C GLU A 339 -30.33 -2.48 -9.84
N ASN A 340 -29.07 -2.63 -9.42
CA ASN A 340 -28.09 -1.56 -9.34
C ASN A 340 -27.14 -1.52 -10.56
N TYR A 341 -27.06 -2.57 -11.38
CA TYR A 341 -26.07 -2.68 -12.45
C TYR A 341 -26.18 -1.57 -13.47
N GLN A 342 -27.37 -1.39 -14.05
CA GLN A 342 -27.59 -0.41 -15.12
C GLN A 342 -27.26 1.02 -14.66
N GLU A 343 -27.68 1.40 -13.45
CA GLU A 343 -27.38 2.72 -12.88
C GLU A 343 -25.87 2.91 -12.67
N MET A 344 -25.17 1.87 -12.20
CA MET A 344 -23.72 1.93 -11.99
C MET A 344 -22.95 1.96 -13.31
N VAL A 345 -23.43 1.30 -14.36
CA VAL A 345 -22.89 1.40 -15.72
C VAL A 345 -23.02 2.84 -16.23
N GLU A 346 -24.21 3.44 -16.13
CA GLU A 346 -24.49 4.81 -16.58
C GLU A 346 -23.65 5.87 -15.86
N LYS A 347 -23.37 5.65 -14.57
CA LYS A 347 -22.56 6.56 -13.75
C LYS A 347 -21.06 6.29 -13.82
N GLY A 348 -20.63 5.20 -14.46
CA GLY A 348 -19.22 4.81 -14.51
C GLY A 348 -18.64 4.34 -13.17
N TYR A 349 -19.46 3.68 -12.33
CA TYR A 349 -19.09 3.22 -10.99
C TYR A 349 -18.53 1.79 -10.93
N LEU A 350 -18.40 1.13 -12.08
CA LEU A 350 -17.85 -0.22 -12.20
C LEU A 350 -16.45 -0.17 -12.82
N ILE A 351 -15.58 -1.07 -12.37
CA ILE A 351 -14.25 -1.29 -12.95
C ILE A 351 -14.42 -1.62 -14.45
N ARG A 352 -13.50 -1.12 -15.26
CA ARG A 352 -13.48 -1.38 -16.72
C ARG A 352 -12.49 -2.47 -17.06
N ALA A 353 -12.80 -3.23 -18.09
CA ALA A 353 -11.83 -4.03 -18.82
C ALA A 353 -11.36 -3.23 -20.03
N ASP A 354 -10.05 -3.06 -20.20
CA ASP A 354 -9.46 -2.36 -21.35
C ASP A 354 -9.63 -3.16 -22.65
N ARG A 355 -9.81 -4.48 -22.53
CA ARG A 355 -10.08 -5.41 -23.63
C ARG A 355 -11.09 -6.47 -23.19
N GLY A 356 -12.02 -6.83 -24.06
CA GLY A 356 -12.98 -7.91 -23.81
C GLY A 356 -14.17 -7.51 -22.91
N ASN A 357 -14.75 -8.52 -22.26
CA ASN A 357 -15.88 -8.38 -21.34
C ASN A 357 -15.42 -7.79 -19.98
N ARG A 358 -16.30 -7.05 -19.31
CA ARG A 358 -16.11 -6.48 -17.97
C ARG A 358 -16.58 -7.37 -16.80
N MET A 359 -17.03 -8.59 -17.06
CA MET A 359 -17.26 -9.56 -16.00
C MET A 359 -15.90 -10.10 -15.53
N MET A 360 -15.59 -9.87 -14.26
CA MET A 360 -14.25 -9.98 -13.69
C MET A 360 -14.16 -11.06 -12.60
N LEU A 361 -15.27 -11.32 -11.91
CA LEU A 361 -15.42 -12.43 -10.98
C LEU A 361 -16.64 -13.25 -11.40
N SER A 362 -16.39 -14.37 -12.08
CA SER A 362 -17.41 -15.17 -12.76
C SER A 362 -18.26 -14.30 -13.70
N GLU A 363 -19.57 -14.20 -13.47
CA GLU A 363 -20.53 -13.46 -14.30
C GLU A 363 -20.88 -12.08 -13.71
N ALA A 364 -19.99 -11.51 -12.88
CA ALA A 364 -20.20 -10.21 -12.24
C ALA A 364 -19.10 -9.19 -12.57
N ALA A 365 -19.51 -7.92 -12.73
CA ALA A 365 -18.60 -6.78 -12.69
C ALA A 365 -18.18 -6.48 -11.25
N LEU A 366 -17.17 -5.63 -11.05
CA LEU A 366 -16.75 -5.16 -9.74
C LEU A 366 -17.01 -3.66 -9.62
N TYR A 367 -17.48 -3.17 -8.48
CA TYR A 367 -17.55 -1.73 -8.23
C TYR A 367 -16.13 -1.15 -8.09
N ASP A 368 -15.98 0.09 -8.53
CA ASP A 368 -14.71 0.79 -8.49
C ASP A 368 -14.50 1.51 -7.15
N ALA A 369 -13.80 0.87 -6.22
CA ALA A 369 -13.49 1.48 -4.92
C ALA A 369 -12.63 2.74 -5.02
N THR A 370 -11.92 2.95 -6.14
CA THR A 370 -11.14 4.18 -6.36
C THR A 370 -12.00 5.37 -6.75
N HIS A 371 -13.23 5.13 -7.22
CA HIS A 371 -14.19 6.19 -7.57
C HIS A 371 -14.96 6.68 -6.33
N PRO A 372 -14.84 7.95 -5.90
CA PRO A 372 -15.53 8.46 -4.72
C PRO A 372 -17.06 8.33 -4.78
N GLY A 373 -17.65 8.63 -5.95
CA GLY A 373 -19.07 8.41 -6.22
C GLY A 373 -19.54 6.95 -6.11
N ALA A 374 -18.73 5.98 -6.54
CA ALA A 374 -19.06 4.56 -6.41
C ALA A 374 -19.03 4.12 -4.94
N ARG A 375 -18.03 4.54 -4.16
CA ARG A 375 -17.99 4.32 -2.70
C ARG A 375 -19.24 4.86 -2.02
N ALA A 376 -19.59 6.12 -2.27
CA ALA A 376 -20.80 6.74 -1.73
C ALA A 376 -22.08 5.99 -2.12
N TYR A 377 -22.14 5.47 -3.37
CA TYR A 377 -23.26 4.69 -3.86
C TYR A 377 -23.40 3.36 -3.12
N VAL A 378 -22.34 2.55 -3.05
CA VAL A 378 -22.32 1.26 -2.34
C VAL A 378 -22.67 1.43 -0.87
N TRP A 379 -22.04 2.40 -0.19
CA TRP A 379 -22.37 2.72 1.20
C TRP A 379 -23.85 3.10 1.33
N SER A 380 -24.43 3.90 0.44
CA SER A 380 -25.84 4.28 0.54
C SER A 380 -26.80 3.09 0.49
N LYS A 381 -26.46 2.03 -0.25
CA LYS A 381 -27.22 0.78 -0.34
C LYS A 381 -27.07 -0.02 0.95
N ALA A 382 -25.82 -0.28 1.37
CA ALA A 382 -25.55 -0.98 2.63
C ALA A 382 -26.14 -0.27 3.86
N ARG A 383 -26.07 1.07 3.88
CA ARG A 383 -26.66 1.90 4.94
C ARG A 383 -28.17 1.71 5.02
N ARG A 384 -28.85 1.75 3.88
CA ARG A 384 -30.30 1.60 3.79
C ARG A 384 -30.76 0.20 4.16
N ASN A 385 -30.06 -0.82 3.68
CA ASN A 385 -30.54 -2.20 3.70
C ASN A 385 -30.00 -3.03 4.88
N TYR A 386 -28.95 -2.55 5.57
CA TYR A 386 -28.34 -3.25 6.71
C TYR A 386 -28.14 -2.31 7.91
N TYR A 387 -27.46 -1.19 7.72
CA TYR A 387 -27.10 -0.31 8.85
C TYR A 387 -28.32 0.31 9.54
N ALA A 388 -29.35 0.67 8.76
CA ALA A 388 -30.61 1.24 9.23
C ALA A 388 -31.39 0.27 10.13
N ASP A 389 -31.24 -1.04 9.90
CA ASP A 389 -31.82 -2.10 10.73
C ASP A 389 -30.94 -2.45 11.93
N GLY A 390 -29.83 -1.74 12.10
CA GLY A 390 -29.00 -1.77 13.31
C GLY A 390 -27.79 -2.67 13.23
N ILE A 391 -27.43 -3.18 12.05
CA ILE A 391 -26.19 -3.93 11.78
C ILE A 391 -25.01 -2.96 11.77
N LYS A 392 -23.93 -3.28 12.50
CA LYS A 392 -22.77 -2.38 12.69
C LYS A 392 -21.44 -2.95 12.22
N ILE A 393 -21.44 -4.20 11.74
CA ILE A 393 -20.24 -4.90 11.30
C ILE A 393 -20.48 -5.41 9.88
N PHE A 394 -19.53 -5.14 8.99
CA PHE A 394 -19.57 -5.57 7.59
C PHE A 394 -18.34 -6.42 7.31
N TRP A 395 -18.57 -7.62 6.79
CA TRP A 395 -17.51 -8.46 6.26
C TRP A 395 -17.29 -8.07 4.81
N LEU A 396 -16.28 -7.23 4.57
CA LEU A 396 -15.87 -6.79 3.24
C LEU A 396 -15.01 -7.89 2.62
N ASP A 397 -15.68 -8.85 1.99
CA ASP A 397 -15.06 -10.01 1.38
C ASP A 397 -14.65 -9.71 -0.07
N GLU A 398 -13.82 -10.56 -0.68
CA GLU A 398 -13.30 -10.37 -2.05
C GLU A 398 -12.66 -8.98 -2.25
N ALA A 399 -11.92 -8.51 -1.26
CA ALA A 399 -11.48 -7.12 -1.15
C ALA A 399 -10.23 -6.78 -1.96
N GLU A 400 -9.59 -7.75 -2.60
CA GLU A 400 -8.36 -7.58 -3.38
C GLU A 400 -8.49 -6.59 -4.55
N PRO A 401 -9.50 -6.68 -5.45
CA PRO A 401 -10.61 -7.64 -5.55
C PRO A 401 -10.25 -8.97 -6.24
N GLU A 402 -10.95 -10.07 -5.92
CA GLU A 402 -10.68 -11.36 -6.55
C GLU A 402 -11.08 -11.34 -8.03
N TYR A 403 -10.08 -11.56 -8.89
CA TYR A 403 -10.29 -11.76 -10.31
C TYR A 403 -10.35 -13.25 -10.64
N SER A 404 -11.26 -13.66 -11.53
CA SER A 404 -11.26 -15.02 -12.08
C SER A 404 -9.93 -15.37 -12.75
N HIS A 405 -9.30 -14.36 -13.36
CA HIS A 405 -7.92 -14.43 -13.82
C HIS A 405 -7.22 -13.10 -13.45
N TYR A 406 -6.17 -13.17 -12.65
CA TYR A 406 -5.37 -12.02 -12.20
C TYR A 406 -4.50 -11.44 -13.32
N HIS A 407 -5.14 -10.92 -14.36
CA HIS A 407 -4.51 -10.22 -15.47
C HIS A 407 -4.61 -8.72 -15.22
N PHE A 408 -3.79 -8.22 -14.29
CA PHE A 408 -3.86 -6.83 -13.82
C PHE A 408 -3.74 -5.81 -14.98
N ASP A 409 -3.09 -6.16 -16.10
CA ASP A 409 -2.97 -5.29 -17.28
C ASP A 409 -4.28 -5.11 -18.07
N LEU A 410 -5.31 -5.92 -17.77
CA LEU A 410 -6.62 -5.83 -18.41
C LEU A 410 -7.58 -4.89 -17.68
N HIS A 411 -7.32 -4.55 -16.43
CA HIS A 411 -8.27 -3.83 -15.58
C HIS A 411 -7.91 -2.35 -15.46
N ARG A 412 -8.94 -1.51 -15.39
CA ARG A 412 -8.80 -0.05 -15.25
C ARG A 412 -9.81 0.51 -14.29
N TYR A 413 -9.31 1.19 -13.27
CA TYR A 413 -10.09 1.91 -12.27
C TYR A 413 -10.19 3.40 -12.64
N HIS A 414 -10.88 4.16 -11.81
CA HIS A 414 -11.08 5.60 -11.95
C HIS A 414 -9.76 6.36 -11.83
N LEU A 415 -8.92 6.00 -10.86
CA LEU A 415 -7.62 6.65 -10.65
C LEU A 415 -6.55 6.23 -11.68
N GLY A 416 -6.74 5.14 -12.42
CA GLY A 416 -5.77 4.69 -13.42
C GLY A 416 -5.87 3.21 -13.79
N PRO A 417 -4.95 2.73 -14.65
CA PRO A 417 -4.79 1.29 -14.91
C PRO A 417 -4.45 0.53 -13.62
N ASP A 418 -4.97 -0.68 -13.47
CA ASP A 418 -4.73 -1.52 -12.29
C ASP A 418 -3.23 -1.81 -12.08
N VAL A 419 -2.45 -2.05 -13.15
CA VAL A 419 -0.98 -2.16 -13.05
C VAL A 419 -0.27 -0.97 -12.39
N ARG A 420 -0.88 0.22 -12.39
CA ARG A 420 -0.30 1.44 -11.79
C ARG A 420 -0.80 1.71 -10.38
N ILE A 421 -2.04 1.36 -10.07
CA ILE A 421 -2.67 1.77 -8.80
C ILE A 421 -3.40 0.65 -8.06
N GLY A 422 -3.33 -0.59 -8.55
CA GLY A 422 -4.16 -1.72 -8.14
C GLY A 422 -4.16 -1.99 -6.65
N ASN A 423 -2.98 -1.87 -6.03
CA ASN A 423 -2.80 -2.22 -4.63
C ASN A 423 -3.52 -1.26 -3.65
N ILE A 424 -4.09 -0.15 -4.12
CA ILE A 424 -4.87 0.76 -3.27
C ILE A 424 -6.33 0.32 -3.08
N TYR A 425 -6.84 -0.59 -3.92
CA TYR A 425 -8.25 -0.98 -3.93
C TYR A 425 -8.79 -1.43 -2.56
N PRO A 426 -8.18 -2.39 -1.82
CA PRO A 426 -8.71 -2.85 -0.54
C PRO A 426 -8.79 -1.74 0.50
N ALA A 427 -7.79 -0.84 0.54
CA ALA A 427 -7.77 0.29 1.46
C ALA A 427 -8.94 1.25 1.19
N LEU A 428 -9.25 1.51 -0.09
CA LEU A 428 -10.38 2.35 -0.47
C LEU A 428 -11.73 1.65 -0.31
N SER A 429 -11.77 0.32 -0.44
CA SER A 429 -12.95 -0.48 -0.11
C SER A 429 -13.26 -0.42 1.39
N ALA A 430 -12.24 -0.54 2.26
CA ALA A 430 -12.41 -0.33 3.70
C ALA A 430 -12.83 1.12 4.02
N ARG A 431 -12.22 2.11 3.36
CA ARG A 431 -12.54 3.53 3.52
C ARG A 431 -14.01 3.84 3.20
N CYS A 432 -14.59 3.17 2.20
CA CYS A 432 -16.01 3.30 1.83
C CYS A 432 -16.96 3.10 3.03
N PHE A 433 -16.72 2.05 3.82
CA PHE A 433 -17.57 1.70 4.96
C PHE A 433 -17.17 2.42 6.25
N TYR A 434 -15.89 2.79 6.39
CA TYR A 434 -15.42 3.50 7.58
C TYR A 434 -15.83 4.98 7.61
N GLU A 435 -15.83 5.67 6.45
CA GLU A 435 -16.27 7.07 6.35
C GLU A 435 -17.80 7.23 6.42
N GLY A 436 -18.54 6.15 6.12
CA GLY A 436 -19.98 6.14 6.03
C GLY A 436 -20.71 6.02 7.36
#